data_AF-A0A1Z2XMP9-F1
#
_entry.id   AF-A0A1Z2XMP9-F1
#
_cell.length_a   1.000
_cell.length_b   1.000
_cell.length_c   1.000
_cell.angle_alpha   90.00
_cell.angle_beta   90.00
_cell.angle_gamma   90.00
#
_symmetry.space_group_name_H-M   'P 1'
#
loop_
_entity.id
_entity.type
_entity.pdbx_description
1 polymer ?
#
loop_
_entity_poly.entity_id
_entity_poly.type
_entity_poly.pdbx_seq_one_letter_code
_entity_poly.pdbx_strand_id
1 'polypeptide(L)'
;MLHSPSDHKKRSLGLLLAALIAVLGLPLWSLGAKAASVPTSLGLALQGITAHKEGWIYVYGGKGGMVNGVRATDCAGLLYSYYSDCGVSGCAGGATSQVRQNTIFSGSLQQGLPRIHGLALTNSEPGGYAHIGIYIGGGESCDNSMEGINMVRATVEERHWDGWHLFDLGTKYPKDGWYEFDGKMVHYTSYEYDVDTEIDGYIIGNDGFACLEDGEAAPVDEGLLSNTWVPASEVAGYLESQGWSGSDDPDDVPFDYNATVSAANVNLRSEPNTSSRVVAMLSKDTKLLAGTAVEGQQVTVRGKKYSMWYPVSTASGKNGYISEAYVELHLSAPVITFDGEGVCMTASGSPEDIYYTTDYTEPKLEDGALSLSTTPYVSPVCQVSCTYKAAVIKNGVVGPVTTATVMSNGAIFTDFQYKDWFAANVDQAVALGLFSGNGNGKFNPRGSITRIQFIIVLANMSGEDMDGYTLDKGTFTDASPSAYYARHLAWAVDNGLVVPGGKLSPNQVLPREEMCVLLDKYLTNILGITEVNASPVEEFDDDASISGSAKEAVYKMRALGIVTGVGGNRFDPLGTSQRGAACRVAVLFHNMFLET
;
A
#
# COMPACT_ATOMS: atom_id res chain seq x y z
N MET A 1 -29.52 22.34 -79.20
CA MET A 1 -28.51 21.28 -78.90
C MET A 1 -27.46 21.93 -78.01
N LEU A 2 -26.99 21.43 -76.88
CA LEU A 2 -27.28 20.30 -75.97
C LEU A 2 -26.43 20.62 -74.70
N HIS A 3 -27.02 20.39 -73.52
CA HIS A 3 -26.41 20.00 -72.24
C HIS A 3 -25.57 20.97 -71.35
N SER A 4 -25.93 20.87 -70.06
CA SER A 4 -25.44 21.44 -68.78
C SER A 4 -24.25 20.58 -68.21
N PRO A 5 -23.72 20.68 -66.94
CA PRO A 5 -24.10 21.49 -65.75
C PRO A 5 -22.99 21.96 -64.74
N SER A 6 -23.48 22.62 -63.66
CA SER A 6 -23.06 22.61 -62.21
C SER A 6 -21.94 23.55 -61.70
N ASP A 7 -21.86 24.00 -60.44
CA ASP A 7 -22.80 24.39 -59.33
C ASP A 7 -21.96 25.02 -58.15
N HIS A 8 -22.65 25.66 -57.17
CA HIS A 8 -22.32 26.00 -55.75
C HIS A 8 -21.85 27.42 -55.33
N LYS A 9 -22.58 28.10 -54.40
CA LYS A 9 -22.45 28.07 -52.90
C LYS A 9 -23.09 29.28 -52.11
N LYS A 10 -23.64 28.99 -50.90
CA LYS A 10 -23.64 29.72 -49.57
C LYS A 10 -24.84 30.56 -48.98
N ARG A 11 -25.37 30.03 -47.85
CA ARG A 11 -25.56 30.53 -46.42
C ARG A 11 -26.50 31.69 -45.94
N SER A 12 -27.04 31.45 -44.72
CA SER A 12 -27.52 32.32 -43.57
C SER A 12 -29.06 32.39 -43.38
N LEU A 13 -29.72 32.04 -42.25
CA LEU A 13 -29.74 32.39 -40.79
C LEU A 13 -30.83 33.44 -40.44
N GLY A 14 -31.78 33.12 -39.52
CA GLY A 14 -32.48 34.14 -38.69
C GLY A 14 -34.00 34.03 -38.42
N LEU A 15 -34.36 33.46 -37.26
CA LEU A 15 -35.30 33.91 -36.19
C LEU A 15 -36.79 34.34 -36.39
N LEU A 16 -37.59 33.86 -35.40
CA LEU A 16 -38.77 34.43 -34.69
C LEU A 16 -40.20 34.31 -35.26
N LEU A 17 -41.10 33.65 -34.50
CA LEU A 17 -42.41 34.23 -34.11
C LEU A 17 -43.12 33.45 -32.98
N ALA A 18 -43.88 34.18 -32.15
CA ALA A 18 -44.76 33.70 -31.07
C ALA A 18 -46.23 34.16 -31.30
N ALA A 19 -47.17 33.58 -30.51
CA ALA A 19 -48.62 33.85 -30.31
C ALA A 19 -49.62 32.93 -31.08
N LEU A 20 -50.33 31.98 -30.40
CA LEU A 20 -51.67 32.04 -29.73
C LEU A 20 -52.85 32.39 -30.69
N ILE A 21 -54.03 31.75 -30.80
CA ILE A 21 -54.89 30.76 -30.10
C ILE A 21 -55.95 30.25 -31.12
N ALA A 22 -56.48 29.01 -31.02
CA ALA A 22 -57.93 28.65 -30.99
C ALA A 22 -58.31 27.24 -31.51
N VAL A 23 -58.56 26.33 -30.56
CA VAL A 23 -59.68 25.36 -30.41
C VAL A 23 -60.23 24.57 -31.62
N LEU A 24 -60.19 23.24 -31.52
CA LEU A 24 -61.37 22.35 -31.52
C LEU A 24 -60.97 20.93 -31.05
N GLY A 25 -61.82 20.33 -30.21
CA GLY A 25 -61.45 19.34 -29.21
C GLY A 25 -61.33 17.89 -29.70
N LEU A 26 -60.60 17.11 -28.88
CA LEU A 26 -60.67 15.66 -28.66
C LEU A 26 -59.88 15.38 -27.35
N PRO A 27 -60.21 14.33 -26.56
CA PRO A 27 -59.63 14.13 -25.23
C PRO A 27 -58.16 13.72 -25.38
N LEU A 28 -57.24 14.65 -25.10
CA LEU A 28 -55.84 14.32 -24.95
C LEU A 28 -55.64 13.59 -23.62
N TRP A 29 -55.19 12.35 -23.71
CA TRP A 29 -54.38 11.75 -22.66
C TRP A 29 -53.15 12.64 -22.45
N SER A 30 -53.17 13.47 -21.41
CA SER A 30 -51.98 14.18 -20.96
C SER A 30 -51.13 13.21 -20.14
N LEU A 31 -50.18 12.54 -20.79
CA LEU A 31 -48.92 12.18 -20.14
C LEU A 31 -48.22 13.51 -19.84
N GLY A 32 -48.46 14.05 -18.64
CA GLY A 32 -47.74 15.22 -18.15
C GLY A 32 -46.28 14.84 -17.91
N ALA A 33 -45.38 15.31 -18.77
CA ALA A 33 -43.96 15.34 -18.45
C ALA A 33 -43.76 16.31 -17.27
N LYS A 34 -43.45 15.78 -16.07
CA LYS A 34 -42.93 16.59 -14.96
C LYS A 34 -41.59 17.18 -15.39
N ALA A 35 -41.38 18.47 -15.13
CA ALA A 35 -40.07 19.09 -15.34
C ALA A 35 -39.04 18.41 -14.43
N ALA A 36 -37.84 18.14 -14.96
CA ALA A 36 -36.72 17.63 -14.20
C ALA A 36 -36.44 18.55 -13.00
N SER A 37 -36.29 17.99 -11.81
CA SER A 37 -36.01 18.72 -10.57
C SER A 37 -34.63 18.32 -10.05
N VAL A 38 -33.94 19.23 -9.37
CA VAL A 38 -32.64 18.91 -8.75
C VAL A 38 -32.89 17.91 -7.61
N PRO A 39 -32.25 16.73 -7.61
CA PRO A 39 -32.41 15.77 -6.52
C PRO A 39 -31.87 16.36 -5.21
N THR A 40 -32.58 16.12 -4.11
CA THR A 40 -32.18 16.53 -2.76
C THR A 40 -32.25 15.35 -1.80
N SER A 41 -31.46 15.39 -0.74
CA SER A 41 -31.46 14.33 0.28
C SER A 41 -32.81 14.24 1.01
N LEU A 42 -33.44 15.40 1.30
CA LEU A 42 -34.81 15.48 1.82
C LEU A 42 -35.83 14.88 0.84
N GLY A 43 -35.67 15.14 -0.46
CA GLY A 43 -36.56 14.58 -1.48
C GLY A 43 -36.46 13.06 -1.58
N LEU A 44 -35.25 12.50 -1.46
CA LEU A 44 -35.06 11.04 -1.43
C LEU A 44 -35.69 10.42 -0.17
N ALA A 45 -35.50 11.04 1.00
CA ALA A 45 -36.18 10.59 2.23
C ALA A 45 -37.72 10.65 2.09
N LEU A 46 -38.24 11.73 1.51
CA LEU A 46 -39.67 11.92 1.28
C LEU A 46 -40.25 10.87 0.30
N GLN A 47 -39.47 10.41 -0.67
CA GLN A 47 -39.85 9.28 -1.54
C GLN A 47 -40.16 8.03 -0.70
N GLY A 48 -39.29 7.68 0.24
CA GLY A 48 -39.47 6.52 1.11
C GLY A 48 -40.75 6.64 1.96
N ILE A 49 -40.97 7.83 2.54
CA ILE A 49 -42.19 8.12 3.32
C ILE A 49 -43.44 8.04 2.44
N THR A 50 -43.41 8.65 1.25
CA THR A 50 -44.54 8.68 0.32
C THR A 50 -44.86 7.29 -0.19
N ALA A 51 -43.84 6.52 -0.59
CA ALA A 51 -44.03 5.15 -1.06
C ALA A 51 -44.67 4.26 0.02
N HIS A 52 -44.29 4.42 1.29
CA HIS A 52 -44.92 3.71 2.40
C HIS A 52 -46.37 4.18 2.62
N LYS A 53 -46.63 5.49 2.66
CA LYS A 53 -47.99 6.07 2.81
C LYS A 53 -48.94 5.63 1.69
N GLU A 54 -48.45 5.56 0.46
CA GLU A 54 -49.21 5.15 -0.73
C GLU A 54 -49.28 3.63 -0.92
N GLY A 55 -48.61 2.85 -0.07
CA GLY A 55 -48.64 1.39 -0.11
C GLY A 55 -48.03 0.80 -1.38
N TRP A 56 -46.92 1.35 -1.86
CA TRP A 56 -46.22 0.82 -3.04
C TRP A 56 -45.89 -0.67 -2.85
N ILE A 57 -45.95 -1.44 -3.93
CA ILE A 57 -45.78 -2.89 -3.88
C ILE A 57 -44.39 -3.32 -4.35
N TYR A 58 -43.91 -4.43 -3.81
CA TYR A 58 -42.66 -5.05 -4.23
C TYR A 58 -42.83 -5.77 -5.56
N VAL A 59 -41.99 -5.47 -6.53
CA VAL A 59 -41.84 -6.22 -7.77
C VAL A 59 -40.35 -6.34 -8.08
N TYR A 60 -39.84 -7.56 -8.18
CA TYR A 60 -38.44 -7.81 -8.52
C TYR A 60 -38.05 -7.13 -9.85
N GLY A 61 -37.00 -6.31 -9.83
CA GLY A 61 -36.56 -5.50 -10.97
C GLY A 61 -37.45 -4.28 -11.26
N GLY A 62 -38.44 -3.99 -10.41
CA GLY A 62 -39.36 -2.88 -10.57
C GLY A 62 -38.67 -1.54 -10.34
N LYS A 63 -38.93 -0.58 -11.23
CA LYS A 63 -38.24 0.74 -11.24
C LYS A 63 -39.20 1.93 -11.13
N GLY A 64 -40.34 1.75 -10.47
CA GLY A 64 -41.35 2.79 -10.27
C GLY A 64 -42.45 2.81 -11.32
N GLY A 65 -42.67 1.69 -12.02
CA GLY A 65 -43.81 1.51 -12.93
C GLY A 65 -45.12 1.23 -12.17
N MET A 66 -46.26 1.32 -12.86
CA MET A 66 -47.57 1.03 -12.26
C MET A 66 -47.98 -0.43 -12.47
N VAL A 67 -48.43 -1.09 -11.40
CA VAL A 67 -49.02 -2.43 -11.40
C VAL A 67 -50.37 -2.35 -10.68
N ASN A 68 -51.46 -2.62 -11.41
CA ASN A 68 -52.83 -2.52 -10.91
C ASN A 68 -53.17 -1.16 -10.26
N GLY A 69 -52.60 -0.07 -10.80
CA GLY A 69 -52.82 1.30 -10.30
C GLY A 69 -51.97 1.69 -9.09
N VAL A 70 -51.12 0.79 -8.58
CA VAL A 70 -50.17 1.05 -7.49
C VAL A 70 -48.76 1.08 -8.05
N ARG A 71 -47.93 2.00 -7.56
CA ARG A 71 -46.54 2.11 -8.02
C ARG A 71 -45.70 0.96 -7.43
N ALA A 72 -44.84 0.39 -8.25
CA ALA A 72 -44.13 -0.86 -7.96
C ALA A 72 -42.61 -0.70 -8.14
N THR A 73 -41.86 -1.15 -7.13
CA THR A 73 -40.39 -1.11 -7.09
C THR A 73 -39.84 -2.38 -6.46
N ASP A 74 -38.56 -2.71 -6.69
CA ASP A 74 -37.79 -3.47 -5.70
C ASP A 74 -37.03 -2.50 -4.77
N CYS A 75 -36.17 -3.02 -3.89
CA CYS A 75 -35.45 -2.19 -2.93
C CYS A 75 -34.55 -1.13 -3.60
N ALA A 76 -33.77 -1.51 -4.62
CA ALA A 76 -32.95 -0.57 -5.38
C ALA A 76 -33.78 0.33 -6.33
N GLY A 77 -34.91 -0.20 -6.79
CA GLY A 77 -35.92 0.44 -7.61
C GLY A 77 -36.60 1.62 -6.92
N LEU A 78 -36.74 1.56 -5.59
CA LEU A 78 -37.24 2.67 -4.78
C LEU A 78 -36.35 3.90 -4.95
N LEU A 79 -35.03 3.74 -4.76
CA LEU A 79 -34.06 4.83 -4.94
C LEU A 79 -33.95 5.22 -6.42
N TYR A 80 -33.90 4.25 -7.33
CA TYR A 80 -33.85 4.49 -8.77
C TYR A 80 -35.01 5.38 -9.24
N SER A 81 -36.22 5.09 -8.77
CA SER A 81 -37.44 5.80 -9.22
C SER A 81 -37.41 7.28 -8.84
N TYR A 82 -36.87 7.62 -7.67
CA TYR A 82 -36.71 9.01 -7.24
C TYR A 82 -35.80 9.78 -8.22
N TYR A 83 -34.60 9.27 -8.45
CA TYR A 83 -33.63 9.93 -9.33
C TYR A 83 -34.13 9.98 -10.78
N SER A 84 -34.80 8.93 -11.25
CA SER A 84 -35.44 8.92 -12.57
C SER A 84 -36.54 9.98 -12.68
N ASP A 85 -37.36 10.18 -11.64
CA ASP A 85 -38.41 11.20 -11.60
C ASP A 85 -37.82 12.62 -11.59
N CYS A 86 -36.64 12.79 -10.98
CA CYS A 86 -35.85 14.02 -11.05
C CYS A 86 -35.20 14.25 -12.43
N GLY A 87 -35.21 13.26 -13.33
CA GLY A 87 -34.60 13.33 -14.65
C GLY A 87 -33.12 12.95 -14.70
N VAL A 88 -32.61 12.29 -13.67
CA VAL A 88 -31.22 11.80 -13.61
C VAL A 88 -31.08 10.51 -14.42
N SER A 89 -30.21 10.52 -15.43
CA SER A 89 -29.90 9.35 -16.25
C SER A 89 -28.79 8.49 -15.64
N GLY A 90 -28.81 7.18 -15.89
CA GLY A 90 -27.70 6.29 -15.53
C GLY A 90 -27.75 5.71 -14.12
N CYS A 91 -28.87 5.86 -13.40
CA CYS A 91 -29.04 5.25 -12.09
C CYS A 91 -28.99 3.72 -12.17
N ALA A 92 -28.30 3.10 -11.23
CA ALA A 92 -28.10 1.66 -11.21
C ALA A 92 -29.34 0.91 -10.72
N GLY A 93 -29.53 -0.34 -11.16
CA GLY A 93 -30.77 -1.09 -10.92
C GLY A 93 -30.75 -2.05 -9.72
N GLY A 94 -29.59 -2.32 -9.12
CA GLY A 94 -29.47 -3.23 -7.97
C GLY A 94 -28.68 -2.61 -6.83
N ALA A 95 -28.87 -3.10 -5.59
CA ALA A 95 -28.27 -2.53 -4.38
C ALA A 95 -26.74 -2.35 -4.49
N THR A 96 -26.02 -3.41 -4.89
CA THR A 96 -24.56 -3.34 -5.13
C THR A 96 -24.16 -2.28 -6.14
N SER A 97 -24.90 -2.19 -7.24
CA SER A 97 -24.58 -1.24 -8.30
C SER A 97 -24.95 0.20 -7.93
N GLN A 98 -26.01 0.40 -7.13
CA GLN A 98 -26.38 1.71 -6.59
C GLN A 98 -25.25 2.25 -5.72
N VAL A 99 -24.79 1.44 -4.77
CA VAL A 99 -23.70 1.84 -3.86
C VAL A 99 -22.42 2.12 -4.62
N ARG A 100 -21.94 1.17 -5.44
CA ARG A 100 -20.64 1.30 -6.11
C ARG A 100 -20.55 2.45 -7.11
N GLN A 101 -21.66 2.88 -7.70
CA GLN A 101 -21.67 3.91 -8.73
C GLN A 101 -21.98 5.30 -8.18
N ASN A 102 -22.75 5.37 -7.11
CA ASN A 102 -23.34 6.62 -6.66
C ASN A 102 -22.77 7.11 -5.34
N THR A 103 -22.07 6.26 -4.57
CA THR A 103 -21.56 6.66 -3.25
C THR A 103 -20.30 7.50 -3.38
N ILE A 104 -20.29 8.67 -2.74
CA ILE A 104 -19.10 9.51 -2.59
C ILE A 104 -18.43 9.34 -1.22
N PHE A 105 -19.19 8.89 -0.22
CA PHE A 105 -18.71 8.66 1.14
C PHE A 105 -19.62 7.66 1.86
N SER A 106 -19.06 6.78 2.69
CA SER A 106 -19.83 5.78 3.44
C SER A 106 -19.29 5.60 4.84
N GLY A 107 -20.03 4.85 5.66
CA GLY A 107 -19.57 4.42 6.97
C GLY A 107 -20.38 3.24 7.50
N SER A 108 -19.81 2.55 8.49
CA SER A 108 -20.51 1.48 9.20
C SER A 108 -21.46 2.05 10.26
N LEU A 109 -22.63 1.42 10.41
CA LEU A 109 -23.54 1.73 11.52
C LEU A 109 -22.97 1.39 12.91
N GLN A 110 -21.86 0.64 12.97
CA GLN A 110 -21.08 0.45 14.20
C GLN A 110 -20.38 1.72 14.66
N GLN A 111 -19.95 2.58 13.71
CA GLN A 111 -19.39 3.90 14.00
C GLN A 111 -20.49 4.91 14.38
N GLY A 112 -21.73 4.64 13.93
CA GLY A 112 -22.91 5.45 14.15
C GLY A 112 -23.63 5.77 12.83
N LEU A 113 -24.64 6.63 12.90
CA LEU A 113 -25.40 7.12 11.75
C LEU A 113 -25.42 8.65 11.76
N PRO A 114 -24.86 9.34 10.74
CA PRO A 114 -24.99 10.78 10.62
C PRO A 114 -26.48 11.18 10.56
N ARG A 115 -26.83 12.29 11.22
CA ARG A 115 -28.20 12.83 11.20
C ARG A 115 -28.47 13.55 9.87
N ILE A 116 -28.50 12.79 8.79
CA ILE A 116 -28.68 13.29 7.42
C ILE A 116 -29.78 12.48 6.74
N HIS A 117 -30.96 13.08 6.57
CA HIS A 117 -32.03 12.51 5.77
C HIS A 117 -31.56 12.10 4.36
N GLY A 118 -32.01 10.94 3.89
CA GLY A 118 -31.78 10.48 2.52
C GLY A 118 -30.47 9.72 2.32
N LEU A 119 -29.75 9.35 3.39
CA LEU A 119 -28.67 8.37 3.28
C LEU A 119 -29.23 7.02 2.82
N ALA A 120 -28.51 6.34 1.93
CA ALA A 120 -28.83 4.97 1.56
C ALA A 120 -28.31 4.03 2.65
N LEU A 121 -29.14 3.11 3.13
CA LEU A 121 -28.78 2.12 4.14
C LEU A 121 -28.64 0.75 3.49
N THR A 122 -27.67 -0.05 3.91
CA THR A 122 -27.40 -1.34 3.26
C THR A 122 -27.27 -2.49 4.24
N ASN A 123 -27.56 -3.69 3.73
CA ASN A 123 -27.14 -4.96 4.32
C ASN A 123 -26.07 -5.57 3.40
N SER A 124 -24.88 -5.75 3.93
CA SER A 124 -23.71 -6.28 3.26
C SER A 124 -23.85 -7.79 3.04
N GLU A 125 -23.34 -8.27 1.91
CA GLU A 125 -23.25 -9.69 1.58
C GLU A 125 -21.94 -9.99 0.83
N PRO A 126 -21.48 -11.25 0.77
CA PRO A 126 -20.31 -11.61 -0.01
C PRO A 126 -20.41 -11.12 -1.47
N GLY A 127 -19.53 -10.19 -1.85
CA GLY A 127 -19.49 -9.63 -3.20
C GLY A 127 -20.29 -8.34 -3.41
N GLY A 128 -20.93 -7.77 -2.38
CA GLY A 128 -21.62 -6.49 -2.45
C GLY A 128 -22.64 -6.26 -1.33
N TYR A 129 -23.85 -5.86 -1.71
CA TYR A 129 -24.96 -5.57 -0.80
C TYR A 129 -26.22 -6.30 -1.27
N ALA A 130 -26.84 -7.03 -0.34
CA ALA A 130 -28.04 -7.83 -0.54
C ALA A 130 -29.30 -6.96 -0.60
N HIS A 131 -29.31 -5.88 0.16
CA HIS A 131 -30.49 -5.04 0.34
C HIS A 131 -30.12 -3.58 0.52
N ILE A 132 -31.03 -2.68 0.16
CA ILE A 132 -30.85 -1.24 0.27
C ILE A 132 -32.15 -0.55 0.70
N GLY A 133 -32.05 0.45 1.55
CA GLY A 133 -33.15 1.27 2.04
C GLY A 133 -32.77 2.75 2.09
N ILE A 134 -33.68 3.56 2.60
CA ILE A 134 -33.53 5.01 2.72
C ILE A 134 -33.67 5.39 4.19
N TYR A 135 -32.68 6.10 4.74
CA TYR A 135 -32.77 6.72 6.05
C TYR A 135 -33.69 7.95 5.98
N ILE A 136 -34.72 7.98 6.83
CA ILE A 136 -35.77 9.02 6.78
C ILE A 136 -35.75 9.97 7.99
N GLY A 137 -34.69 9.94 8.81
CA GLY A 137 -34.58 10.74 10.04
C GLY A 137 -35.15 10.04 11.28
N GLY A 138 -34.91 10.61 12.46
CA GLY A 138 -35.46 10.10 13.73
C GLY A 138 -35.08 8.66 14.10
N GLY A 139 -34.01 8.12 13.50
CA GLY A 139 -33.62 6.71 13.69
C GLY A 139 -34.47 5.71 12.91
N GLU A 140 -35.27 6.17 11.93
CA GLU A 140 -36.13 5.32 11.10
C GLU A 140 -35.63 5.19 9.66
N SER A 141 -36.07 4.12 9.01
CA SER A 141 -35.77 3.80 7.62
C SER A 141 -37.01 3.34 6.87
N CYS A 142 -37.00 3.55 5.55
CA CYS A 142 -37.96 2.95 4.63
C CYS A 142 -37.26 2.08 3.61
N ASP A 143 -37.81 0.91 3.33
CA ASP A 143 -37.38 0.04 2.24
C ASP A 143 -38.56 -0.69 1.60
N ASN A 144 -38.48 -0.97 0.29
CA ASN A 144 -39.40 -1.92 -0.32
C ASN A 144 -38.81 -3.31 -0.14
N SER A 145 -39.30 -4.02 0.87
CA SER A 145 -38.58 -5.11 1.52
C SER A 145 -38.48 -6.36 0.65
N MET A 146 -39.62 -7.02 0.43
CA MET A 146 -39.71 -8.20 -0.42
C MET A 146 -41.15 -8.49 -0.83
N GLU A 147 -41.32 -9.46 -1.73
CA GLU A 147 -42.63 -9.94 -2.14
C GLU A 147 -43.46 -10.39 -0.92
N GLY A 148 -44.71 -9.91 -0.85
CA GLY A 148 -45.62 -10.19 0.26
C GLY A 148 -45.47 -9.28 1.49
N ILE A 149 -44.36 -8.53 1.61
CA ILE A 149 -44.16 -7.52 2.66
C ILE A 149 -44.31 -6.10 2.12
N ASN A 150 -43.79 -5.82 0.92
CA ASN A 150 -43.82 -4.50 0.28
C ASN A 150 -43.08 -3.41 1.11
N MET A 151 -43.55 -2.17 1.07
CA MET A 151 -42.96 -1.03 1.78
C MET A 151 -43.01 -1.19 3.30
N VAL A 152 -41.84 -1.20 3.92
CA VAL A 152 -41.66 -1.20 5.37
C VAL A 152 -41.15 0.17 5.80
N ARG A 153 -41.73 0.70 6.89
CA ARG A 153 -41.14 1.78 7.70
C ARG A 153 -40.90 1.20 9.09
N ALA A 154 -39.67 1.25 9.57
CA ALA A 154 -39.28 0.74 10.88
C ALA A 154 -37.99 1.42 11.34
N THR A 155 -37.60 1.18 12.60
CA THR A 155 -36.33 1.70 13.12
C THR A 155 -35.14 1.10 12.36
N VAL A 156 -34.03 1.84 12.31
CA VAL A 156 -32.78 1.38 11.69
C VAL A 156 -32.30 0.07 12.34
N GLU A 157 -32.49 -0.06 13.66
CA GLU A 157 -32.11 -1.25 14.44
C GLU A 157 -32.95 -2.48 14.07
N GLU A 158 -34.28 -2.35 13.99
CA GLU A 158 -35.20 -3.45 13.62
C GLU A 158 -34.96 -3.99 12.21
N ARG A 159 -34.41 -3.15 11.32
CA ARG A 159 -34.10 -3.54 9.95
C ARG A 159 -32.71 -4.17 9.79
N HIS A 160 -31.89 -4.15 10.84
CA HIS A 160 -30.56 -4.75 10.88
C HIS A 160 -29.62 -4.25 9.78
N TRP A 161 -29.69 -2.94 9.47
CA TRP A 161 -28.74 -2.29 8.56
C TRP A 161 -27.31 -2.36 9.13
N ASP A 162 -26.30 -2.46 8.25
CA ASP A 162 -24.88 -2.51 8.66
C ASP A 162 -24.03 -1.33 8.16
N GLY A 163 -24.47 -0.64 7.10
CA GLY A 163 -23.77 0.51 6.52
C GLY A 163 -24.71 1.61 6.04
N TRP A 164 -24.16 2.81 5.93
CA TRP A 164 -24.81 3.97 5.34
C TRP A 164 -23.95 4.59 4.24
N HIS A 165 -24.60 5.20 3.26
CA HIS A 165 -23.98 5.69 2.03
C HIS A 165 -24.50 7.07 1.64
N LEU A 166 -23.58 7.98 1.39
CA LEU A 166 -23.82 9.34 0.88
C LEU A 166 -23.75 9.31 -0.65
N PHE A 167 -24.87 9.55 -1.33
CA PHE A 167 -24.94 9.48 -2.79
C PHE A 167 -24.67 10.83 -3.48
N ASP A 168 -23.85 10.80 -4.54
CA ASP A 168 -23.57 11.93 -5.42
C ASP A 168 -24.07 11.69 -6.85
N LEU A 169 -25.39 11.84 -7.03
CA LEU A 169 -26.07 11.85 -8.33
C LEU A 169 -26.46 13.29 -8.74
N GLY A 170 -25.63 14.26 -8.35
CA GLY A 170 -26.02 15.67 -8.35
C GLY A 170 -26.94 16.05 -7.19
N THR A 171 -27.09 15.15 -6.21
CA THR A 171 -27.90 15.33 -5.00
C THR A 171 -27.42 16.52 -4.20
N LYS A 172 -28.36 17.35 -3.76
CA LYS A 172 -28.11 18.47 -2.86
C LYS A 172 -28.53 18.17 -1.43
N TYR A 173 -27.71 18.63 -0.50
CA TYR A 173 -27.89 18.40 0.92
C TYR A 173 -28.13 19.72 1.65
N PRO A 174 -28.98 19.75 2.70
CA PRO A 174 -29.08 20.87 3.61
C PRO A 174 -27.72 21.19 4.24
N LYS A 175 -27.48 22.47 4.56
CA LYS A 175 -26.25 22.89 5.23
C LYS A 175 -26.56 23.51 6.59
N ASP A 176 -27.16 24.70 6.56
CA ASP A 176 -27.48 25.49 7.73
C ASP A 176 -28.86 26.13 7.56
N GLY A 177 -29.66 26.14 8.62
CA GLY A 177 -30.96 26.79 8.69
C GLY A 177 -32.16 25.84 8.64
N TRP A 178 -33.36 26.40 8.54
CA TRP A 178 -34.62 25.66 8.52
C TRP A 178 -34.97 25.12 7.15
N TYR A 179 -35.53 23.91 7.09
CA TYR A 179 -36.06 23.30 5.88
C TYR A 179 -37.43 22.70 6.17
N GLU A 180 -38.29 22.67 5.14
CA GLU A 180 -39.52 21.91 5.21
C GLU A 180 -39.23 20.43 4.87
N PHE A 181 -39.70 19.52 5.72
CA PHE A 181 -39.65 18.08 5.49
C PHE A 181 -40.93 17.40 5.99
N ASP A 182 -41.63 16.70 5.10
CA ASP A 182 -42.94 16.05 5.34
C ASP A 182 -43.98 16.96 6.01
N GLY A 183 -44.04 18.23 5.61
CA GLY A 183 -44.97 19.23 6.16
C GLY A 183 -44.62 19.72 7.57
N LYS A 184 -43.39 19.47 8.03
CA LYS A 184 -42.84 19.92 9.30
C LYS A 184 -41.55 20.71 9.08
N MET A 185 -41.15 21.48 10.09
CA MET A 185 -39.85 22.16 10.10
C MET A 185 -38.75 21.30 10.72
N VAL A 186 -37.62 21.21 10.04
CA VAL A 186 -36.36 20.61 10.53
C VAL A 186 -35.25 21.65 10.42
N HIS A 187 -34.42 21.79 11.45
CA HIS A 187 -33.25 22.67 11.41
C HIS A 187 -31.99 21.87 11.17
N TYR A 188 -31.06 22.44 10.41
CA TYR A 188 -29.73 21.90 10.16
C TYR A 188 -28.65 22.84 10.68
N THR A 189 -27.65 22.25 11.33
CA THR A 189 -26.41 22.92 11.73
C THR A 189 -25.24 22.09 11.26
N SER A 190 -24.38 22.65 10.39
CA SER A 190 -23.24 21.92 9.84
C SER A 190 -23.65 20.57 9.22
N TYR A 191 -24.59 20.59 8.27
CA TYR A 191 -25.01 19.46 7.43
C TYR A 191 -25.80 18.35 8.12
N GLU A 192 -25.90 18.36 9.46
CA GLU A 192 -26.72 17.43 10.24
C GLU A 192 -27.95 18.10 10.81
N TYR A 193 -29.07 17.39 10.86
CA TYR A 193 -30.27 17.91 11.52
C TYR A 193 -30.08 17.94 13.04
N ASP A 194 -30.61 18.99 13.65
CA ASP A 194 -30.53 19.20 15.08
C ASP A 194 -31.56 18.34 15.83
N VAL A 195 -31.21 17.94 17.05
CA VAL A 195 -32.07 17.20 17.97
C VAL A 195 -31.84 17.70 19.38
N ASP A 196 -32.83 17.55 20.24
CA ASP A 196 -32.76 17.87 21.67
C ASP A 196 -32.21 19.27 21.96
N THR A 197 -32.67 20.27 21.19
CA THR A 197 -32.18 21.66 21.25
C THR A 197 -33.31 22.67 21.04
N GLU A 198 -33.01 23.96 21.16
CA GLU A 198 -33.93 25.07 20.90
C GLU A 198 -33.28 26.07 19.94
N ILE A 199 -33.97 26.41 18.85
CA ILE A 199 -33.48 27.31 17.81
C ILE A 199 -34.62 28.24 17.39
N ASP A 200 -34.35 29.54 17.30
CA ASP A 200 -35.33 30.57 16.92
C ASP A 200 -36.65 30.55 17.72
N GLY A 201 -36.61 30.05 18.97
CA GLY A 201 -37.78 29.90 19.85
C GLY A 201 -38.61 28.64 19.59
N TYR A 202 -38.14 27.72 18.76
CA TYR A 202 -38.74 26.41 18.54
C TYR A 202 -37.93 25.32 19.23
N ILE A 203 -38.63 24.41 19.93
CA ILE A 203 -38.02 23.23 20.55
C ILE A 203 -37.90 22.14 19.49
N ILE A 204 -36.73 21.53 19.36
CA ILE A 204 -36.47 20.42 18.43
C ILE A 204 -36.31 19.14 19.24
N GLY A 205 -37.23 18.19 19.04
CA GLY A 205 -37.22 16.90 19.73
C GLY A 205 -36.15 15.94 19.22
N ASN A 206 -36.10 14.74 19.81
CA ASN A 206 -35.19 13.67 19.38
C ASN A 206 -35.52 13.12 17.97
N ASP A 207 -36.72 13.41 17.46
CA ASP A 207 -37.17 13.08 16.11
C ASP A 207 -36.69 14.11 15.06
N GLY A 208 -36.08 15.22 15.51
CA GLY A 208 -35.51 16.27 14.68
C GLY A 208 -36.52 17.29 14.16
N PHE A 209 -37.77 17.26 14.62
CA PHE A 209 -38.80 18.19 14.18
C PHE A 209 -39.06 19.30 15.21
N ALA A 210 -39.35 20.50 14.71
CA ALA A 210 -39.75 21.62 15.54
C ALA A 210 -41.15 21.41 16.14
N CYS A 211 -41.27 21.73 17.43
CA CYS A 211 -42.50 21.81 18.18
C CYS A 211 -42.60 23.14 18.92
N LEU A 212 -43.84 23.52 19.24
CA LEU A 212 -44.17 24.65 20.09
C LEU A 212 -43.93 24.28 21.57
N GLU A 213 -43.97 25.26 22.48
CA GLU A 213 -43.79 25.03 23.93
C GLU A 213 -44.77 24.01 24.54
N ASP A 214 -45.94 23.82 23.92
CA ASP A 214 -46.96 22.85 24.34
C ASP A 214 -46.73 21.44 23.78
N GLY A 215 -45.69 21.25 22.97
CA GLY A 215 -45.31 19.97 22.35
C GLY A 215 -46.02 19.67 21.03
N GLU A 216 -46.91 20.53 20.54
CA GLU A 216 -47.54 20.39 19.23
C GLU A 216 -46.53 20.71 18.11
N ALA A 217 -46.70 20.07 16.93
CA ALA A 217 -45.82 20.31 15.80
C ALA A 217 -45.90 21.79 15.35
N ALA A 218 -44.74 22.42 15.17
CA ALA A 218 -44.68 23.80 14.71
C ALA A 218 -45.21 23.90 13.26
N PRO A 219 -46.05 24.91 12.94
CA PRO A 219 -46.45 25.14 11.56
C PRO A 219 -45.24 25.56 10.72
N VAL A 220 -45.24 25.19 9.44
CA VAL A 220 -44.17 25.59 8.52
C VAL A 220 -44.19 27.11 8.33
N ASP A 221 -43.13 27.77 8.75
CA ASP A 221 -42.89 29.20 8.51
C ASP A 221 -42.01 29.37 7.26
N GLU A 222 -42.65 29.70 6.13
CA GLU A 222 -41.96 29.95 4.85
C GLU A 222 -40.90 31.05 4.95
N GLY A 223 -41.04 31.99 5.90
CA GLY A 223 -40.09 33.09 6.10
C GLY A 223 -38.76 32.66 6.72
N LEU A 224 -38.72 31.50 7.38
CA LEU A 224 -37.52 30.95 8.03
C LEU A 224 -36.77 29.95 7.15
N LEU A 225 -37.39 29.45 6.07
CA LEU A 225 -36.82 28.39 5.25
C LEU A 225 -35.55 28.85 4.51
N SER A 226 -34.49 28.08 4.71
CA SER A 226 -33.19 28.21 4.05
C SER A 226 -33.25 27.70 2.62
N ASN A 227 -32.49 28.38 1.75
CA ASN A 227 -32.22 27.94 0.38
C ASN A 227 -30.76 27.49 0.20
N THR A 228 -30.06 27.18 1.29
CA THR A 228 -28.65 26.83 1.27
C THR A 228 -28.48 25.33 0.99
N TRP A 229 -28.08 24.99 -0.23
CA TRP A 229 -27.98 23.60 -0.68
C TRP A 229 -26.57 23.32 -1.17
N VAL A 230 -25.91 22.30 -0.61
CA VAL A 230 -24.50 21.96 -0.91
C VAL A 230 -24.38 20.64 -1.68
N PRO A 231 -23.29 20.44 -2.46
CA PRO A 231 -23.01 19.15 -3.07
C PRO A 231 -22.61 18.09 -2.04
N ALA A 232 -22.79 16.81 -2.39
CA ALA A 232 -22.41 15.68 -1.56
C ALA A 232 -20.92 15.69 -1.16
N SER A 233 -20.03 16.19 -2.03
CA SER A 233 -18.59 16.29 -1.76
C SER A 233 -18.24 17.23 -0.59
N GLU A 234 -19.04 18.28 -0.36
CA GLU A 234 -18.84 19.17 0.79
C GLU A 234 -19.24 18.48 2.09
N VAL A 235 -20.35 17.74 2.07
CA VAL A 235 -20.82 16.92 3.20
C VAL A 235 -19.82 15.81 3.51
N ALA A 236 -19.29 15.14 2.49
CA ALA A 236 -18.25 14.12 2.63
C ALA A 236 -17.01 14.66 3.36
N GLY A 237 -16.51 15.83 2.95
CA GLY A 237 -15.37 16.47 3.62
C GLY A 237 -15.66 16.88 5.07
N TYR A 238 -16.89 17.29 5.37
CA TYR A 238 -17.32 17.52 6.75
C TYR A 238 -17.32 16.22 7.57
N LEU A 239 -17.94 15.14 7.06
CA LEU A 239 -17.98 13.86 7.76
C LEU A 239 -16.56 13.31 7.99
N GLU A 240 -15.68 13.38 6.99
CA GLU A 240 -14.27 13.04 7.16
C GLU A 240 -13.61 13.87 8.27
N SER A 241 -13.87 15.18 8.34
CA SER A 241 -13.35 16.05 9.40
C SER A 241 -13.87 15.72 10.81
N GLN A 242 -15.06 15.11 10.90
CA GLN A 242 -15.63 14.61 12.16
C GLN A 242 -15.13 13.21 12.53
N GLY A 243 -14.23 12.62 11.73
CA GLY A 243 -13.59 11.34 12.00
C GLY A 243 -14.35 10.12 11.47
N TRP A 244 -15.33 10.31 10.58
CA TRP A 244 -15.97 9.20 9.88
C TRP A 244 -14.97 8.50 8.95
N SER A 245 -15.00 7.16 8.89
CA SER A 245 -13.99 6.35 8.20
C SER A 245 -13.95 6.54 6.69
N GLY A 246 -15.08 6.92 6.07
CA GLY A 246 -15.22 6.96 4.61
C GLY A 246 -15.25 5.57 3.96
N SER A 247 -15.37 4.52 4.76
CA SER A 247 -15.41 3.11 4.35
C SER A 247 -16.41 2.37 5.21
N ASP A 248 -17.29 1.61 4.57
CA ASP A 248 -18.22 0.68 5.19
C ASP A 248 -17.69 -0.77 5.14
N ASP A 249 -16.43 -0.99 4.75
CA ASP A 249 -15.81 -2.31 4.73
C ASP A 249 -15.58 -2.82 6.17
N PRO A 250 -16.28 -3.88 6.62
CA PRO A 250 -16.05 -4.49 7.92
C PRO A 250 -14.66 -5.14 8.07
N ASP A 251 -13.87 -5.23 7.00
CA ASP A 251 -12.48 -5.71 6.97
C ASP A 251 -11.42 -4.59 7.07
N ASP A 252 -11.84 -3.32 7.24
CA ASP A 252 -10.97 -2.14 7.35
C ASP A 252 -10.66 -1.73 8.81
N VAL A 253 -10.98 -2.60 9.76
CA VAL A 253 -10.38 -2.55 11.10
C VAL A 253 -8.91 -2.96 10.97
N PRO A 254 -7.94 -2.29 11.62
CA PRO A 254 -6.58 -2.81 11.73
C PRO A 254 -6.59 -4.17 12.45
N PHE A 255 -6.76 -5.24 11.68
CA PHE A 255 -6.79 -6.62 12.13
C PHE A 255 -5.47 -7.25 11.75
N ASP A 256 -4.60 -7.49 12.74
CA ASP A 256 -3.36 -8.22 12.52
C ASP A 256 -3.70 -9.68 12.16
N TYR A 257 -3.40 -10.08 10.93
CA TYR A 257 -3.83 -11.34 10.34
C TYR A 257 -2.64 -12.06 9.72
N ASN A 258 -2.67 -13.37 9.78
CA ASN A 258 -1.59 -14.23 9.29
C ASN A 258 -2.09 -15.30 8.31
N ALA A 259 -3.36 -15.22 7.88
CA ALA A 259 -3.92 -16.12 6.90
C ALA A 259 -5.16 -15.54 6.20
N THR A 260 -5.54 -16.14 5.07
CA THR A 260 -6.79 -15.83 4.35
C THR A 260 -7.55 -17.12 3.99
N VAL A 261 -8.84 -16.97 3.69
CA VAL A 261 -9.66 -18.07 3.19
C VAL A 261 -9.45 -18.24 1.68
N SER A 262 -9.12 -19.46 1.22
CA SER A 262 -8.77 -19.71 -0.19
C SER A 262 -9.95 -19.95 -1.14
N ALA A 263 -11.18 -20.06 -0.61
CA ALA A 263 -12.38 -20.38 -1.38
C ALA A 263 -13.63 -19.63 -0.90
N ALA A 264 -14.63 -19.48 -1.76
CA ALA A 264 -15.94 -18.94 -1.37
C ALA A 264 -16.75 -19.97 -0.57
N ASN A 265 -17.63 -19.47 0.30
CA ASN A 265 -18.61 -20.27 1.07
C ASN A 265 -17.97 -21.32 2.00
N VAL A 266 -16.87 -20.97 2.65
CA VAL A 266 -16.17 -21.84 3.60
C VAL A 266 -16.86 -21.75 4.96
N ASN A 267 -17.27 -22.90 5.50
CA ASN A 267 -17.90 -22.94 6.82
C ASN A 267 -16.85 -22.79 7.93
N LEU A 268 -16.97 -21.73 8.73
CA LEU A 268 -16.31 -21.62 10.02
C LEU A 268 -17.05 -22.53 11.02
N ARG A 269 -16.37 -23.55 11.54
CA ARG A 269 -16.96 -24.57 12.40
C ARG A 269 -16.69 -24.28 13.87
N SER A 270 -17.59 -24.70 14.76
CA SER A 270 -17.39 -24.52 16.21
C SER A 270 -16.37 -25.50 16.80
N GLU A 271 -16.16 -26.63 16.13
CA GLU A 271 -15.17 -27.65 16.47
C GLU A 271 -14.47 -28.13 15.18
N PRO A 272 -13.28 -28.78 15.25
CA PRO A 272 -12.52 -29.23 14.09
C PRO A 272 -13.12 -30.48 13.41
N ASN A 273 -14.41 -30.42 13.08
CA ASN A 273 -15.15 -31.44 12.36
C ASN A 273 -16.30 -30.83 11.55
N THR A 274 -16.71 -31.53 10.49
CA THR A 274 -17.73 -31.09 9.54
C THR A 274 -19.17 -31.22 10.06
N SER A 275 -19.39 -31.96 11.13
CA SER A 275 -20.69 -32.15 11.78
C SER A 275 -21.04 -31.07 12.81
N SER A 276 -20.07 -30.28 13.26
CA SER A 276 -20.27 -29.26 14.26
C SER A 276 -21.04 -28.05 13.72
N ARG A 277 -21.60 -27.24 14.64
CA ARG A 277 -22.35 -26.02 14.32
C ARG A 277 -21.49 -25.08 13.46
N VAL A 278 -22.07 -24.60 12.36
CA VAL A 278 -21.50 -23.52 11.55
C VAL A 278 -21.63 -22.22 12.34
N VAL A 279 -20.50 -21.60 12.67
CA VAL A 279 -20.41 -20.31 13.36
C VAL A 279 -20.67 -19.17 12.38
N ALA A 280 -20.08 -19.27 11.19
CA ALA A 280 -20.23 -18.30 10.10
C ALA A 280 -19.91 -18.99 8.76
N MET A 281 -20.35 -18.37 7.67
CA MET A 281 -19.89 -18.71 6.32
C MET A 281 -18.95 -17.61 5.86
N LEU A 282 -17.73 -17.99 5.47
CA LEU A 282 -16.67 -17.07 5.08
C LEU A 282 -16.49 -17.07 3.57
N SER A 283 -16.22 -15.89 3.03
CA SER A 283 -15.91 -15.71 1.61
C SER A 283 -14.43 -15.99 1.36
N LYS A 284 -14.08 -16.06 0.07
CA LYS A 284 -12.68 -16.04 -0.33
C LYS A 284 -12.04 -14.72 0.16
N ASP A 285 -10.75 -14.79 0.48
CA ASP A 285 -9.90 -13.67 0.88
C ASP A 285 -10.24 -13.04 2.25
N THR A 286 -11.22 -13.61 2.99
CA THR A 286 -11.49 -13.21 4.39
C THR A 286 -10.20 -13.33 5.21
N LYS A 287 -9.81 -12.24 5.88
CA LYS A 287 -8.63 -12.16 6.75
C LYS A 287 -8.85 -12.98 8.03
N LEU A 288 -7.86 -13.78 8.39
CA LEU A 288 -7.88 -14.69 9.53
C LEU A 288 -6.64 -14.48 10.40
N LEU A 289 -6.86 -14.46 11.71
CA LEU A 289 -5.80 -14.76 12.68
C LEU A 289 -5.87 -16.25 12.99
N ALA A 290 -5.05 -17.03 12.31
CA ALA A 290 -4.93 -18.47 12.47
C ALA A 290 -3.94 -18.82 13.59
N GLY A 291 -4.39 -19.66 14.52
CA GLY A 291 -3.55 -20.25 15.57
C GLY A 291 -2.84 -21.52 15.08
N THR A 292 -2.29 -22.29 16.02
CA THR A 292 -1.64 -23.58 15.71
C THR A 292 -2.69 -24.60 15.26
N ALA A 293 -2.46 -25.21 14.10
CA ALA A 293 -3.35 -26.24 13.58
C ALA A 293 -3.45 -27.44 14.53
N VAL A 294 -4.65 -27.99 14.67
CA VAL A 294 -4.95 -29.17 15.48
C VAL A 294 -5.45 -30.31 14.60
N GLU A 295 -5.22 -31.54 15.01
CA GLU A 295 -5.78 -32.69 14.32
C GLU A 295 -7.31 -32.75 14.54
N GLY A 296 -8.04 -33.06 13.47
CA GLY A 296 -9.50 -33.13 13.48
C GLY A 296 -10.05 -34.15 12.49
N GLN A 297 -11.32 -33.99 12.11
CA GLN A 297 -11.93 -34.89 11.12
C GLN A 297 -11.23 -34.74 9.77
N GLN A 298 -10.80 -35.86 9.18
CA GLN A 298 -10.25 -35.86 7.83
C GLN A 298 -11.30 -35.43 6.80
N VAL A 299 -10.97 -34.45 5.98
CA VAL A 299 -11.77 -34.02 4.82
C VAL A 299 -11.01 -34.30 3.53
N THR A 300 -11.75 -34.52 2.45
CA THR A 300 -11.16 -34.73 1.11
C THR A 300 -11.62 -33.60 0.21
N VAL A 301 -10.67 -32.79 -0.29
CA VAL A 301 -10.93 -31.67 -1.19
C VAL A 301 -10.11 -31.89 -2.46
N ARG A 302 -10.79 -31.97 -3.61
CA ARG A 302 -10.17 -32.23 -4.93
C ARG A 302 -9.23 -33.45 -4.94
N GLY A 303 -9.61 -34.51 -4.22
CA GLY A 303 -8.86 -35.76 -4.15
C GLY A 303 -7.67 -35.75 -3.17
N LYS A 304 -7.31 -34.61 -2.58
CA LYS A 304 -6.32 -34.51 -1.51
C LYS A 304 -7.00 -34.60 -0.15
N LYS A 305 -6.38 -35.35 0.77
CA LYS A 305 -6.85 -35.54 2.14
C LYS A 305 -6.19 -34.53 3.06
N TYR A 306 -6.97 -33.98 3.97
CA TYR A 306 -6.55 -32.98 4.94
C TYR A 306 -7.10 -33.37 6.30
N SER A 307 -6.25 -33.45 7.31
CA SER A 307 -6.63 -33.84 8.68
C SER A 307 -6.43 -32.72 9.69
N MET A 308 -5.78 -31.62 9.29
CA MET A 308 -5.55 -30.49 10.16
C MET A 308 -6.63 -29.42 10.04
N TRP A 309 -6.90 -28.76 11.16
CA TRP A 309 -7.86 -27.67 11.28
C TRP A 309 -7.20 -26.51 12.03
N TYR A 310 -7.30 -25.31 11.49
CA TYR A 310 -6.84 -24.09 12.15
C TYR A 310 -7.94 -23.55 13.05
N PRO A 311 -7.68 -23.32 14.35
CA PRO A 311 -8.47 -22.36 15.11
C PRO A 311 -8.20 -20.97 14.53
N VAL A 312 -9.26 -20.21 14.23
CA VAL A 312 -9.15 -18.90 13.61
C VAL A 312 -10.04 -17.89 14.30
N SER A 313 -9.60 -16.63 14.29
CA SER A 313 -10.41 -15.45 14.60
C SER A 313 -10.57 -14.62 13.32
N THR A 314 -11.76 -14.07 13.07
CA THR A 314 -12.00 -13.11 11.97
C THR A 314 -11.92 -11.67 12.49
N ALA A 315 -11.76 -10.69 11.59
CA ALA A 315 -11.83 -9.27 11.92
C ALA A 315 -13.15 -8.89 12.63
N SER A 316 -14.25 -9.54 12.25
CA SER A 316 -15.57 -9.41 12.88
C SER A 316 -15.73 -10.12 14.24
N GLY A 317 -14.63 -10.61 14.83
CA GLY A 317 -14.61 -11.24 16.15
C GLY A 317 -15.22 -12.64 16.22
N LYS A 318 -15.42 -13.31 15.06
CA LYS A 318 -15.94 -14.69 15.03
C LYS A 318 -14.78 -15.67 15.20
N ASN A 319 -14.95 -16.61 16.13
CA ASN A 319 -13.96 -17.63 16.44
C ASN A 319 -14.48 -19.02 16.06
N GLY A 320 -13.60 -19.86 15.51
CA GLY A 320 -13.95 -21.24 15.15
C GLY A 320 -12.79 -21.98 14.49
N TYR A 321 -13.12 -23.03 13.75
CA TYR A 321 -12.17 -23.91 13.09
C TYR A 321 -12.44 -23.97 11.58
N ILE A 322 -11.37 -23.93 10.80
CA ILE A 322 -11.39 -24.12 9.34
C ILE A 322 -10.39 -25.23 8.99
N SER A 323 -10.77 -26.15 8.10
CA SER A 323 -9.81 -27.14 7.61
C SER A 323 -8.66 -26.45 6.87
N GLU A 324 -7.44 -26.93 7.06
CA GLU A 324 -6.24 -26.48 6.34
C GLU A 324 -6.42 -26.43 4.81
N ALA A 325 -7.34 -27.23 4.26
CA ALA A 325 -7.69 -27.24 2.84
C ALA A 325 -8.18 -25.87 2.32
N TYR A 326 -8.64 -24.99 3.21
CA TYR A 326 -9.25 -23.71 2.89
C TYR A 326 -8.51 -22.50 3.50
N VAL A 327 -7.33 -22.70 4.08
CA VAL A 327 -6.54 -21.65 4.74
C VAL A 327 -5.24 -21.42 3.97
N GLU A 328 -5.02 -20.19 3.53
CA GLU A 328 -3.76 -19.72 2.95
C GLU A 328 -2.97 -18.96 4.01
N LEU A 329 -1.84 -19.50 4.47
CA LEU A 329 -0.99 -18.86 5.47
C LEU A 329 -0.14 -17.74 4.85
N HIS A 330 -0.07 -16.60 5.52
CA HIS A 330 0.83 -15.50 5.23
C HIS A 330 2.05 -15.58 6.16
N LEU A 331 3.12 -16.19 5.67
CA LEU A 331 4.35 -16.36 6.43
C LEU A 331 5.30 -15.17 6.21
N SER A 332 5.92 -14.70 7.29
CA SER A 332 6.96 -13.66 7.23
C SER A 332 8.30 -14.24 6.78
N ALA A 333 9.07 -13.47 6.02
CA ALA A 333 10.46 -13.81 5.73
C ALA A 333 11.29 -13.80 7.04
N PRO A 334 12.16 -14.78 7.29
CA PRO A 334 13.05 -14.75 8.46
C PRO A 334 14.01 -13.56 8.42
N VAL A 335 14.33 -12.98 9.58
CA VAL A 335 15.40 -12.00 9.74
C VAL A 335 16.66 -12.74 10.20
N ILE A 336 17.77 -12.52 9.47
CA ILE A 336 19.08 -13.11 9.78
C ILE A 336 19.96 -12.03 10.42
N THR A 337 20.51 -12.34 11.59
CA THR A 337 21.36 -11.46 12.40
C THR A 337 22.61 -12.22 12.88
N PHE A 338 23.56 -11.51 13.49
CA PHE A 338 24.74 -12.10 14.13
C PHE A 338 24.87 -11.51 15.53
N ASP A 339 24.90 -12.37 16.56
CA ASP A 339 24.89 -11.94 17.97
C ASP A 339 26.29 -11.77 18.59
N GLY A 340 27.34 -12.03 17.82
CA GLY A 340 28.73 -12.04 18.26
C GLY A 340 29.33 -13.44 18.35
N GLU A 341 28.50 -14.47 18.52
CA GLU A 341 28.91 -15.88 18.62
C GLU A 341 28.43 -16.70 17.42
N GLY A 342 27.28 -16.37 16.85
CA GLY A 342 26.70 -17.09 15.73
C GLY A 342 25.60 -16.35 14.97
N VAL A 343 25.22 -16.95 13.85
CA VAL A 343 24.13 -16.48 13.00
C VAL A 343 22.80 -16.84 13.65
N CYS A 344 22.01 -15.82 13.96
CA CYS A 344 20.69 -15.92 14.56
C CYS A 344 19.60 -15.70 13.52
N MET A 345 18.56 -16.55 13.52
CA MET A 345 17.42 -16.41 12.63
C MET A 345 16.14 -16.26 13.45
N THR A 346 15.33 -15.27 13.11
CA THR A 346 14.06 -15.01 13.80
C THR A 346 12.96 -14.79 12.79
N ALA A 347 11.73 -15.16 13.13
CA ALA A 347 10.54 -14.90 12.33
C ALA A 347 9.37 -14.64 13.29
N SER A 348 8.44 -13.78 12.90
CA SER A 348 7.28 -13.50 13.73
C SER A 348 6.42 -14.75 13.88
N GLY A 349 6.13 -15.13 15.13
CA GLY A 349 5.13 -16.14 15.48
C GLY A 349 5.54 -17.61 15.40
N SER A 350 6.71 -17.98 14.84
CA SER A 350 7.16 -19.39 14.76
C SER A 350 8.68 -19.55 14.51
N PRO A 351 9.56 -19.29 15.50
CA PRO A 351 10.99 -19.53 15.35
C PRO A 351 11.35 -21.01 15.10
N GLU A 352 10.53 -21.95 15.59
CA GLU A 352 10.66 -23.39 15.38
C GLU A 352 10.44 -23.85 13.94
N ASP A 353 9.82 -23.01 13.10
CA ASP A 353 9.48 -23.32 11.71
C ASP A 353 10.49 -22.72 10.72
N ILE A 354 11.65 -22.23 11.18
CA ILE A 354 12.67 -21.65 10.31
C ILE A 354 13.58 -22.75 9.76
N TYR A 355 13.80 -22.71 8.45
CA TYR A 355 14.71 -23.61 7.74
C TYR A 355 15.66 -22.81 6.86
N TYR A 356 16.88 -23.31 6.69
CA TYR A 356 17.92 -22.64 5.92
C TYR A 356 18.75 -23.59 5.06
N THR A 357 19.46 -23.01 4.10
CA THR A 357 20.50 -23.66 3.29
C THR A 357 21.73 -22.77 3.22
N THR A 358 22.88 -23.37 2.88
CA THR A 358 24.14 -22.65 2.60
C THR A 358 24.77 -23.03 1.25
N ASP A 359 24.11 -23.90 0.49
CA ASP A 359 24.56 -24.43 -0.82
C ASP A 359 23.97 -23.66 -2.01
N TYR A 360 23.42 -22.45 -1.73
CA TYR A 360 22.74 -21.56 -2.67
C TYR A 360 21.37 -22.04 -3.17
N THR A 361 20.91 -23.24 -2.81
CA THR A 361 19.54 -23.71 -3.06
C THR A 361 18.54 -23.02 -2.12
N GLU A 362 17.26 -22.99 -2.46
CA GLU A 362 16.24 -22.44 -1.55
C GLU A 362 15.69 -23.53 -0.63
N PRO A 363 15.40 -23.21 0.66
CA PRO A 363 14.68 -24.11 1.54
C PRO A 363 13.36 -24.55 0.90
N LYS A 364 13.13 -25.86 0.81
CA LYS A 364 11.96 -26.41 0.11
C LYS A 364 11.57 -27.79 0.62
N LEU A 365 10.36 -28.18 0.26
CA LEU A 365 9.85 -29.54 0.42
C LEU A 365 9.95 -30.31 -0.90
N GLU A 366 10.34 -31.57 -0.83
CA GLU A 366 10.27 -32.57 -1.90
C GLU A 366 9.36 -33.72 -1.44
N ASP A 367 8.29 -33.98 -2.19
CA ASP A 367 7.26 -34.98 -1.85
C ASP A 367 6.66 -34.85 -0.43
N GLY A 368 6.59 -33.62 0.08
CA GLY A 368 6.03 -33.33 1.41
C GLY A 368 7.01 -33.51 2.58
N ALA A 369 8.27 -33.87 2.30
CA ALA A 369 9.36 -33.89 3.27
C ALA A 369 10.39 -32.79 2.96
N LEU A 370 11.22 -32.41 3.94
CA LEU A 370 12.31 -31.45 3.72
C LEU A 370 13.28 -32.00 2.66
N SER A 371 13.70 -31.16 1.72
CA SER A 371 14.77 -31.54 0.79
C SER A 371 16.07 -31.78 1.56
N LEU A 372 16.97 -32.59 0.99
CA LEU A 372 18.26 -32.92 1.62
C LEU A 372 19.14 -31.69 1.93
N SER A 373 18.98 -30.60 1.18
CA SER A 373 19.72 -29.35 1.41
C SER A 373 19.09 -28.44 2.46
N THR A 374 17.85 -28.70 2.88
CA THR A 374 17.08 -27.86 3.80
C THR A 374 17.33 -28.29 5.25
N THR A 375 17.93 -27.39 6.04
CA THR A 375 18.31 -27.64 7.44
C THR A 375 17.37 -26.89 8.40
N PRO A 376 16.79 -27.54 9.42
CA PRO A 376 16.02 -26.85 10.45
C PRO A 376 16.93 -25.95 11.30
N TYR A 377 16.48 -24.73 11.57
CA TYR A 377 17.15 -23.81 12.49
C TYR A 377 16.69 -24.11 13.92
N VAL A 378 17.62 -24.58 14.77
CA VAL A 378 17.32 -24.95 16.18
C VAL A 378 18.11 -24.13 17.20
N SER A 379 19.19 -23.48 16.77
CA SER A 379 20.09 -22.67 17.59
C SER A 379 20.97 -21.80 16.69
N PRO A 380 21.64 -20.76 17.24
CA PRO A 380 22.62 -19.98 16.49
C PRO A 380 23.65 -20.86 15.76
N VAL A 381 23.98 -20.48 14.52
CA VAL A 381 24.87 -21.24 13.63
C VAL A 381 26.22 -20.55 13.54
N CYS A 382 27.30 -21.21 13.94
CA CYS A 382 28.66 -20.62 13.95
C CYS A 382 29.31 -20.52 12.56
N GLN A 383 28.68 -21.04 11.50
CA GLN A 383 29.23 -20.99 10.16
C GLN A 383 29.15 -19.56 9.59
N VAL A 384 30.31 -18.99 9.29
CA VAL A 384 30.48 -17.68 8.64
C VAL A 384 31.13 -17.86 7.26
N SER A 385 31.38 -16.75 6.56
CA SER A 385 31.97 -16.75 5.22
C SER A 385 31.14 -17.58 4.22
N CYS A 386 29.82 -17.41 4.28
CA CYS A 386 28.87 -18.11 3.41
C CYS A 386 27.60 -17.28 3.16
N THR A 387 26.78 -17.74 2.22
CA THR A 387 25.44 -17.18 1.99
C THR A 387 24.40 -18.13 2.55
N TYR A 388 23.57 -17.61 3.46
CA TYR A 388 22.36 -18.25 3.95
C TYR A 388 21.18 -17.88 3.06
N LYS A 389 20.33 -18.88 2.78
CA LYS A 389 18.96 -18.66 2.36
C LYS A 389 18.04 -19.29 3.41
N ALA A 390 17.11 -18.52 3.97
CA ALA A 390 16.22 -18.98 5.03
C ALA A 390 14.75 -18.67 4.71
N ALA A 391 13.85 -19.58 5.08
CA ALA A 391 12.41 -19.40 4.96
C ALA A 391 11.69 -20.05 6.15
N VAL A 392 10.49 -19.57 6.46
CA VAL A 392 9.58 -20.29 7.35
C VAL A 392 8.87 -21.39 6.54
N ILE A 393 8.87 -22.63 7.02
CA ILE A 393 8.09 -23.72 6.42
C ILE A 393 7.11 -24.23 7.47
N LYS A 394 5.82 -23.98 7.26
CA LYS A 394 4.75 -24.35 8.20
C LYS A 394 3.64 -25.10 7.50
N ASN A 395 3.31 -26.30 7.98
CA ASN A 395 2.24 -27.15 7.46
C ASN A 395 2.28 -27.33 5.92
N GLY A 396 3.48 -27.54 5.38
CA GLY A 396 3.67 -27.74 3.95
C GLY A 396 3.76 -26.47 3.09
N VAL A 397 3.56 -25.29 3.69
CA VAL A 397 3.66 -23.98 3.02
C VAL A 397 5.06 -23.43 3.24
N VAL A 398 5.72 -22.99 2.17
CA VAL A 398 7.03 -22.33 2.21
C VAL A 398 6.81 -20.82 2.09
N GLY A 399 7.27 -20.08 3.09
CA GLY A 399 7.20 -18.62 3.13
C GLY A 399 8.25 -17.94 2.24
N PRO A 400 8.29 -16.61 2.22
CA PRO A 400 9.29 -15.85 1.48
C PRO A 400 10.72 -16.17 1.98
N VAL A 401 11.66 -16.22 1.04
CA VAL A 401 13.08 -16.52 1.32
C VAL A 401 13.85 -15.24 1.61
N THR A 402 14.55 -15.21 2.74
CA THR A 402 15.59 -14.22 3.03
C THR A 402 16.94 -14.75 2.58
N THR A 403 17.70 -13.94 1.85
CA THR A 403 19.10 -14.24 1.47
C THR A 403 20.05 -13.28 2.18
N ALA A 404 21.04 -13.81 2.88
CA ALA A 404 22.03 -13.03 3.60
C ALA A 404 23.42 -13.66 3.49
N THR A 405 24.43 -12.87 3.16
CA THR A 405 25.83 -13.28 3.12
C THR A 405 26.51 -12.78 4.38
N VAL A 406 27.00 -13.74 5.18
CA VAL A 406 27.63 -13.48 6.48
C VAL A 406 29.14 -13.54 6.30
N MET A 407 29.83 -12.46 6.65
CA MET A 407 31.29 -12.34 6.61
C MET A 407 31.92 -13.03 7.82
N SER A 408 33.22 -13.30 7.75
CA SER A 408 34.03 -13.90 8.82
C SER A 408 33.96 -13.15 10.14
N ASN A 409 33.81 -11.82 10.11
CA ASN A 409 33.66 -10.98 11.30
C ASN A 409 32.21 -10.79 11.76
N GLY A 410 31.26 -11.52 11.17
CA GLY A 410 29.83 -11.44 11.49
C GLY A 410 29.05 -10.33 10.77
N ALA A 411 29.70 -9.47 9.97
CA ALA A 411 28.98 -8.49 9.15
C ALA A 411 28.04 -9.19 8.15
N ILE A 412 26.85 -8.63 7.92
CA ILE A 412 25.83 -9.24 7.05
C ILE A 412 25.51 -8.32 5.88
N PHE A 413 25.54 -8.88 4.67
CA PHE A 413 25.20 -8.19 3.42
C PHE A 413 24.18 -8.95 2.59
N THR A 414 23.33 -8.22 1.85
CA THR A 414 22.16 -8.78 1.15
C THR A 414 22.16 -8.49 -0.35
N ASP A 415 23.26 -7.96 -0.91
CA ASP A 415 23.39 -7.53 -2.31
C ASP A 415 24.45 -8.27 -3.12
N PHE A 416 25.00 -9.34 -2.56
CA PHE A 416 25.87 -10.29 -3.25
C PHE A 416 25.85 -11.64 -2.54
N GLN A 417 26.39 -12.67 -3.20
CA GLN A 417 26.54 -14.02 -2.63
C GLN A 417 28.01 -14.35 -2.43
N TYR A 418 28.32 -15.26 -1.50
CA TYR A 418 29.70 -15.64 -1.18
C TYR A 418 30.42 -16.33 -2.35
N LYS A 419 29.68 -16.88 -3.33
CA LYS A 419 30.24 -17.42 -4.58
C LYS A 419 30.69 -16.35 -5.58
N ASP A 420 30.30 -15.09 -5.40
CA ASP A 420 30.73 -14.00 -6.28
C ASP A 420 32.26 -13.84 -6.18
N TRP A 421 32.94 -13.60 -7.30
CA TRP A 421 34.40 -13.58 -7.40
C TRP A 421 35.09 -12.59 -6.44
N PHE A 422 34.40 -11.53 -6.02
CA PHE A 422 34.91 -10.52 -5.10
C PHE A 422 34.62 -10.83 -3.64
N ALA A 423 33.72 -11.78 -3.32
CA ALA A 423 33.16 -11.93 -1.98
C ALA A 423 34.22 -12.24 -0.91
N ALA A 424 35.17 -13.15 -1.19
CA ALA A 424 36.26 -13.45 -0.27
C ALA A 424 37.15 -12.23 0.01
N ASN A 425 37.38 -11.37 -0.99
CA ASN A 425 38.15 -10.14 -0.79
C ASN A 425 37.35 -9.10 -0.01
N VAL A 426 36.03 -9.01 -0.22
CA VAL A 426 35.15 -8.17 0.60
C VAL A 426 35.15 -8.64 2.04
N ASP A 427 35.06 -9.95 2.26
CA ASP A 427 35.10 -10.55 3.60
C ASP A 427 36.39 -10.17 4.33
N GLN A 428 37.56 -10.43 3.71
CA GLN A 428 38.84 -10.07 4.30
C GLN A 428 38.99 -8.55 4.50
N ALA A 429 38.58 -7.73 3.54
CA ALA A 429 38.66 -6.27 3.65
C ALA A 429 37.80 -5.71 4.80
N VAL A 430 36.63 -6.32 5.04
CA VAL A 430 35.73 -5.95 6.14
C VAL A 430 36.26 -6.47 7.48
N ALA A 431 36.81 -7.68 7.51
CA ALA A 431 37.44 -8.26 8.70
C ALA A 431 38.67 -7.46 9.16
N LEU A 432 39.46 -6.93 8.22
CA LEU A 432 40.59 -6.04 8.48
C LEU A 432 40.17 -4.60 8.83
N GLY A 433 38.88 -4.27 8.79
CA GLY A 433 38.39 -2.90 9.04
C GLY A 433 38.72 -1.89 7.93
N LEU A 434 39.22 -2.33 6.78
CA LEU A 434 39.56 -1.46 5.64
C LEU A 434 38.31 -0.90 4.98
N PHE A 435 37.27 -1.72 4.86
CA PHE A 435 36.00 -1.37 4.25
C PHE A 435 34.82 -1.61 5.20
N SER A 436 33.77 -0.81 5.04
CA SER A 436 32.48 -1.00 5.69
C SER A 436 31.35 -1.02 4.65
N GLY A 437 30.17 -1.51 5.05
CA GLY A 437 28.95 -1.38 4.24
C GLY A 437 28.49 0.08 4.11
N ASN A 438 27.53 0.30 3.19
CA ASN A 438 26.92 1.61 2.95
C ASN A 438 25.62 1.81 3.77
N GLY A 439 25.35 0.94 4.75
CA GLY A 439 24.11 0.91 5.53
C GLY A 439 23.06 -0.07 4.98
N ASN A 440 21.98 -0.27 5.72
CA ASN A 440 20.81 -1.10 5.36
C ASN A 440 21.17 -2.54 4.91
N GLY A 441 22.25 -3.13 5.44
CA GLY A 441 22.71 -4.47 5.06
C GLY A 441 23.22 -4.56 3.62
N LYS A 442 23.76 -3.47 3.05
CA LYS A 442 24.29 -3.41 1.67
C LYS A 442 25.76 -3.02 1.65
N PHE A 443 26.53 -3.62 0.75
CA PHE A 443 27.94 -3.30 0.53
C PHE A 443 28.19 -2.51 -0.77
N ASN A 444 27.34 -2.73 -1.78
CA ASN A 444 27.45 -2.24 -3.15
C ASN A 444 28.76 -2.63 -3.86
N PRO A 445 29.10 -3.93 -3.96
CA PRO A 445 30.40 -4.36 -4.50
C PRO A 445 30.57 -4.06 -6.00
N ARG A 446 29.47 -4.00 -6.75
CA ARG A 446 29.46 -3.70 -8.20
C ARG A 446 29.39 -2.21 -8.50
N GLY A 447 29.11 -1.37 -7.49
CA GLY A 447 29.14 0.08 -7.62
C GLY A 447 30.57 0.62 -7.69
N SER A 448 30.72 1.82 -8.23
CA SER A 448 32.01 2.50 -8.31
C SER A 448 32.46 3.00 -6.94
N ILE A 449 33.74 2.88 -6.64
CA ILE A 449 34.36 3.54 -5.48
C ILE A 449 34.72 4.99 -5.85
N THR A 450 34.48 5.91 -4.92
CA THR A 450 34.89 7.31 -5.09
C THR A 450 36.31 7.54 -4.58
N ARG A 451 36.93 8.63 -5.04
CA ARG A 451 38.27 9.03 -4.60
C ARG A 451 38.38 9.15 -3.09
N ILE A 452 37.40 9.79 -2.44
CA ILE A 452 37.42 9.93 -0.97
C ILE A 452 37.23 8.61 -0.24
N GLN A 453 36.41 7.69 -0.78
CA GLN A 453 36.21 6.38 -0.16
C GLN A 453 37.49 5.56 -0.18
N PHE A 454 38.29 5.62 -1.25
CA PHE A 454 39.57 4.92 -1.28
C PHE A 454 40.63 5.57 -0.38
N ILE A 455 40.61 6.90 -0.21
CA ILE A 455 41.44 7.58 0.80
C ILE A 455 41.12 7.08 2.21
N ILE A 456 39.83 6.92 2.55
CA ILE A 456 39.41 6.34 3.84
C ILE A 456 39.95 4.92 4.01
N VAL A 457 39.90 4.10 2.94
CA VAL A 457 40.47 2.73 2.96
C VAL A 457 41.96 2.76 3.28
N LEU A 458 42.73 3.65 2.65
CA LEU A 458 44.17 3.78 2.91
C LEU A 458 44.47 4.30 4.31
N ALA A 459 43.68 5.25 4.81
CA ALA A 459 43.78 5.74 6.18
C ALA A 459 43.47 4.64 7.20
N ASN A 460 42.42 3.85 6.98
CA ASN A 460 42.13 2.69 7.84
C ASN A 460 43.26 1.64 7.76
N MET A 461 43.88 1.49 6.59
CA MET A 461 44.99 0.56 6.36
C MET A 461 46.25 0.92 7.17
N SER A 462 46.47 2.17 7.55
CA SER A 462 47.62 2.54 8.40
C SER A 462 47.46 2.08 9.85
N GLY A 463 46.24 1.78 10.30
CA GLY A 463 45.95 1.41 11.69
C GLY A 463 46.11 2.58 12.67
N GLU A 464 46.29 3.81 12.19
CA GLU A 464 46.45 4.99 13.04
C GLU A 464 45.11 5.48 13.61
N ASP A 465 45.17 6.16 14.75
CA ASP A 465 44.00 6.78 15.36
C ASP A 465 43.62 8.08 14.64
N MET A 466 42.48 8.05 13.94
CA MET A 466 41.98 9.20 13.17
C MET A 466 41.59 10.40 14.05
N ASP A 467 41.42 10.24 15.37
CA ASP A 467 41.12 11.35 16.29
C ASP A 467 42.27 12.36 16.40
N GLY A 468 43.50 11.95 16.06
CA GLY A 468 44.67 12.82 16.03
C GLY A 468 44.70 13.82 14.87
N TYR A 469 43.81 13.68 13.88
CA TYR A 469 43.84 14.44 12.64
C TYR A 469 42.68 15.43 12.54
N THR A 470 42.98 16.67 12.14
CA THR A 470 41.97 17.72 11.95
C THR A 470 42.18 18.40 10.61
N LEU A 471 41.11 18.46 9.80
CA LEU A 471 41.14 19.15 8.52
C LEU A 471 40.91 20.64 8.71
N ASP A 472 41.90 21.45 8.39
CA ASP A 472 41.73 22.89 8.41
C ASP A 472 40.72 23.38 7.36
N LYS A 473 40.00 24.46 7.71
CA LYS A 473 39.09 25.11 6.77
C LYS A 473 39.88 25.73 5.62
N GLY A 474 39.50 25.39 4.39
CA GLY A 474 40.11 25.95 3.18
C GLY A 474 41.26 25.11 2.61
N THR A 475 41.59 23.96 3.22
CA THR A 475 42.56 23.00 2.65
C THR A 475 42.18 22.57 1.23
N PHE A 476 40.88 22.38 0.98
CA PHE A 476 40.30 22.20 -0.35
C PHE A 476 39.03 23.04 -0.49
N THR A 477 38.74 23.47 -1.73
CA THR A 477 37.57 24.31 -2.05
C THR A 477 36.24 23.54 -2.01
N ASP A 478 36.28 22.21 -2.08
CA ASP A 478 35.13 21.31 -2.19
C ASP A 478 35.13 20.19 -1.12
N ALA A 479 35.90 20.37 -0.05
CA ALA A 479 35.88 19.50 1.13
C ALA A 479 35.56 20.31 2.40
N SER A 480 34.63 19.80 3.21
CA SER A 480 34.26 20.43 4.49
C SER A 480 35.01 19.78 5.65
N PRO A 481 35.54 20.56 6.62
CA PRO A 481 36.02 20.04 7.91
C PRO A 481 34.98 19.28 8.72
N SER A 482 33.68 19.47 8.43
CA SER A 482 32.57 18.78 9.09
C SER A 482 32.11 17.51 8.35
N ALA A 483 32.74 17.15 7.23
CA ALA A 483 32.37 15.95 6.48
C ALA A 483 32.80 14.69 7.23
N TYR A 484 32.08 13.57 7.03
CA TYR A 484 32.37 12.29 7.68
C TYR A 484 33.80 11.78 7.42
N TYR A 485 34.42 12.21 6.32
CA TYR A 485 35.76 11.83 5.88
C TYR A 485 36.85 12.83 6.26
N ALA A 486 36.52 13.91 6.98
CA ALA A 486 37.44 15.04 7.18
C ALA A 486 38.75 14.60 7.86
N ARG A 487 38.68 13.72 8.85
CA ARG A 487 39.84 13.22 9.59
C ARG A 487 40.74 12.35 8.72
N HIS A 488 40.16 11.38 7.99
CA HIS A 488 40.89 10.56 7.02
C HIS A 488 41.54 11.39 5.92
N LEU A 489 40.87 12.47 5.49
CA LEU A 489 41.42 13.41 4.51
C LEU A 489 42.59 14.22 5.08
N ALA A 490 42.50 14.67 6.33
CA ALA A 490 43.61 15.35 7.01
C ALA A 490 44.82 14.42 7.14
N TRP A 491 44.62 13.18 7.58
CA TRP A 491 45.67 12.15 7.60
C TRP A 491 46.32 11.97 6.21
N ALA A 492 45.53 11.96 5.15
CA ALA A 492 46.05 11.82 3.78
C ALA A 492 46.83 13.04 3.29
N VAL A 493 46.50 14.24 3.78
CA VAL A 493 47.27 15.48 3.51
C VAL A 493 48.61 15.41 4.24
N ASP A 494 48.60 15.08 5.53
CA ASP A 494 49.80 15.04 6.38
C ASP A 494 50.82 14.00 5.90
N ASN A 495 50.33 12.87 5.37
CA ASN A 495 51.15 11.82 4.78
C ASN A 495 51.44 12.03 3.27
N GLY A 496 51.06 13.18 2.69
CA GLY A 496 51.39 13.53 1.31
C GLY A 496 50.71 12.67 0.22
N LEU A 497 49.63 11.96 0.56
CA LEU A 497 48.83 11.20 -0.41
C LEU A 497 48.06 12.16 -1.34
N VAL A 498 47.56 13.26 -0.77
CA VAL A 498 46.88 14.35 -1.49
C VAL A 498 47.52 15.70 -1.20
N VAL A 499 47.53 16.59 -2.19
CA VAL A 499 48.17 17.91 -2.09
C VAL A 499 47.08 18.97 -1.84
N PRO A 500 47.20 19.84 -0.82
CA PRO A 500 46.22 20.88 -0.52
C PRO A 500 46.28 22.04 -1.53
N GLY A 501 45.25 22.91 -1.53
CA GLY A 501 45.24 24.16 -2.29
C GLY A 501 44.40 24.17 -3.58
N GLY A 502 43.46 23.23 -3.74
CA GLY A 502 42.60 23.14 -4.93
C GLY A 502 41.28 22.40 -4.69
N LYS A 503 40.79 21.72 -5.73
CA LYS A 503 39.68 20.76 -5.63
C LYS A 503 40.21 19.37 -5.33
N LEU A 504 39.56 18.68 -4.39
CA LEU A 504 39.77 17.26 -4.12
C LEU A 504 38.92 16.37 -5.04
N SER A 505 37.72 16.82 -5.41
CA SER A 505 36.69 16.03 -6.09
C SER A 505 36.30 14.75 -5.31
N PRO A 506 35.85 14.85 -4.04
CA PRO A 506 35.68 13.69 -3.15
C PRO A 506 34.77 12.60 -3.71
N ASN A 507 33.68 12.99 -4.38
CA ASN A 507 32.68 12.07 -4.93
C ASN A 507 32.97 11.60 -6.36
N GLN A 508 34.08 12.01 -6.95
CA GLN A 508 34.49 11.55 -8.27
C GLN A 508 34.79 10.04 -8.21
N VAL A 509 34.29 9.28 -9.19
CA VAL A 509 34.65 7.88 -9.38
C VAL A 509 36.15 7.78 -9.56
N LEU A 510 36.81 6.92 -8.78
CA LEU A 510 38.26 6.77 -8.81
C LEU A 510 38.71 6.00 -10.06
N PRO A 511 39.44 6.64 -10.99
CA PRO A 511 40.06 5.96 -12.12
C PRO A 511 41.08 4.92 -11.64
N ARG A 512 41.26 3.85 -12.42
CA ARG A 512 42.18 2.76 -12.08
C ARG A 512 43.63 3.22 -11.98
N GLU A 513 44.04 4.15 -12.84
CA GLU A 513 45.39 4.73 -12.77
C GLU A 513 45.62 5.57 -11.51
N GLU A 514 44.62 6.35 -11.07
CA GLU A 514 44.72 7.15 -9.85
C GLU A 514 44.76 6.27 -8.59
N MET A 515 44.06 5.13 -8.60
CA MET A 515 44.16 4.13 -7.53
C MET A 515 45.60 3.65 -7.35
N CYS A 516 46.31 3.34 -8.44
CA CYS A 516 47.72 2.95 -8.40
C CYS A 516 48.59 4.09 -7.85
N VAL A 517 48.36 5.34 -8.26
CA VAL A 517 49.11 6.50 -7.75
C VAL A 517 48.93 6.66 -6.24
N LEU A 518 47.73 6.48 -5.70
CA LEU A 518 47.51 6.58 -4.26
C LEU A 518 48.22 5.46 -3.48
N LEU A 519 48.26 4.24 -4.02
CA LEU A 519 48.99 3.11 -3.42
C LEU A 519 50.51 3.31 -3.48
N ASP A 520 51.03 3.84 -4.59
CA ASP A 520 52.45 4.15 -4.74
C ASP A 520 52.91 5.24 -3.78
N LYS A 521 52.08 6.26 -3.58
CA LYS A 521 52.31 7.27 -2.53
C LYS A 521 52.25 6.67 -1.14
N TYR A 522 51.36 5.72 -0.89
CA TYR A 522 51.31 5.01 0.39
C TYR A 522 52.63 4.24 0.63
N LEU A 523 53.12 3.48 -0.35
CA LEU A 523 54.43 2.80 -0.26
C LEU A 523 55.55 3.78 0.08
N THR A 524 55.61 4.89 -0.66
CA THR A 524 56.73 5.82 -0.56
C THR A 524 56.70 6.63 0.73
N ASN A 525 55.56 7.23 1.04
CA ASN A 525 55.47 8.23 2.11
C ASN A 525 55.19 7.62 3.48
N ILE A 526 54.52 6.47 3.53
CA ILE A 526 54.11 5.84 4.80
C ILE A 526 55.02 4.66 5.12
N LEU A 527 55.27 3.79 4.14
CA LEU A 527 56.10 2.60 4.35
C LEU A 527 57.59 2.84 4.06
N GLY A 528 57.96 3.99 3.46
CA GLY A 528 59.35 4.30 3.10
C GLY A 528 59.90 3.40 1.97
N ILE A 529 59.04 2.71 1.22
CA ILE A 529 59.42 1.80 0.15
C ILE A 529 59.41 2.57 -1.17
N THR A 530 60.60 2.97 -1.63
CA THR A 530 60.76 3.69 -2.91
C THR A 530 61.04 2.75 -4.08
N GLU A 531 61.66 1.59 -3.82
CA GLU A 531 62.01 0.60 -4.81
C GLU A 531 61.35 -0.75 -4.49
N VAL A 532 60.88 -1.43 -5.53
CA VAL A 532 60.33 -2.78 -5.41
C VAL A 532 61.17 -3.73 -6.26
N ASN A 533 61.65 -4.81 -5.65
CA ASN A 533 62.39 -5.85 -6.35
C ASN A 533 61.41 -6.74 -7.13
N ALA A 534 60.94 -6.24 -8.27
CA ALA A 534 60.00 -6.94 -9.12
C ALA A 534 60.60 -7.21 -10.51
N SER A 535 60.28 -8.38 -11.07
CA SER A 535 60.72 -8.74 -12.42
C SER A 535 60.12 -7.79 -13.47
N PRO A 536 60.82 -7.55 -14.60
CA PRO A 536 60.25 -6.78 -15.70
C PRO A 536 58.89 -7.36 -16.11
N VAL A 537 57.89 -6.49 -16.20
CA VAL A 537 56.55 -6.84 -16.68
C VAL A 537 56.35 -6.36 -18.11
N GLU A 538 55.60 -7.12 -18.88
CA GLU A 538 55.14 -6.69 -20.21
C GLU A 538 54.32 -5.40 -20.10
N GLU A 539 54.41 -4.51 -21.09
CA GLU A 539 53.56 -3.32 -21.14
C GLU A 539 52.10 -3.68 -21.45
N PHE A 540 51.15 -2.85 -21.04
CA PHE A 540 49.75 -3.05 -21.44
C PHE A 540 49.52 -2.62 -22.89
N ASP A 541 48.61 -3.28 -23.60
CA ASP A 541 48.26 -2.93 -24.98
C ASP A 541 47.66 -1.51 -25.10
N ASP A 542 47.07 -1.00 -24.01
CA ASP A 542 46.56 0.37 -23.88
C ASP A 542 47.50 1.30 -23.10
N ASP A 543 48.81 1.01 -23.06
CA ASP A 543 49.84 1.82 -22.39
C ASP A 543 49.82 3.31 -22.81
N ALA A 544 49.52 3.59 -24.08
CA ALA A 544 49.42 4.95 -24.60
C ALA A 544 48.25 5.75 -23.97
N SER A 545 47.28 5.08 -23.35
CA SER A 545 46.15 5.71 -22.66
C SER A 545 46.44 5.97 -21.17
N ILE A 546 47.53 5.42 -20.63
CA ILE A 546 47.93 5.64 -19.23
C ILE A 546 48.57 7.02 -19.13
N SER A 547 48.08 7.84 -18.21
CA SER A 547 48.64 9.16 -17.95
C SER A 547 50.12 9.08 -17.59
N GLY A 548 50.95 9.96 -18.16
CA GLY A 548 52.40 9.94 -17.92
C GLY A 548 52.80 9.98 -16.44
N SER A 549 52.05 10.74 -15.63
CA SER A 549 52.24 10.83 -14.18
C SER A 549 51.80 9.59 -13.40
N ALA A 550 51.01 8.70 -14.00
CA ALA A 550 50.54 7.47 -13.36
C ALA A 550 51.32 6.23 -13.81
N LYS A 551 52.09 6.33 -14.91
CA LYS A 551 52.74 5.19 -15.56
C LYS A 551 53.67 4.42 -14.62
N GLU A 552 54.51 5.12 -13.86
CA GLU A 552 55.39 4.49 -12.87
C GLU A 552 54.58 3.71 -11.82
N ALA A 553 53.57 4.35 -11.22
CA ALA A 553 52.73 3.72 -10.21
C ALA A 553 51.98 2.50 -10.76
N VAL A 554 51.44 2.58 -11.98
CA VAL A 554 50.73 1.46 -12.63
C VAL A 554 51.65 0.27 -12.82
N TYR A 555 52.86 0.48 -13.37
CA TYR A 555 53.79 -0.62 -13.59
C TYR A 555 54.40 -1.15 -12.30
N LYS A 556 54.57 -0.31 -11.28
CA LYS A 556 54.95 -0.75 -9.93
C LYS A 556 53.90 -1.70 -9.36
N MET A 557 52.61 -1.32 -9.39
CA MET A 557 51.51 -2.18 -8.93
C MET A 557 51.32 -3.45 -9.78
N ARG A 558 51.62 -3.38 -11.09
CA ARG A 558 51.62 -4.56 -11.97
C ARG A 558 52.74 -5.52 -11.61
N ALA A 559 53.95 -5.02 -11.38
CA ALA A 559 55.12 -5.82 -11.05
C ALA A 559 55.00 -6.50 -9.68
N LEU A 560 54.27 -5.88 -8.75
CA LEU A 560 53.87 -6.47 -7.47
C LEU A 560 52.70 -7.47 -7.60
N GLY A 561 52.07 -7.61 -8.76
CA GLY A 561 50.90 -8.47 -8.95
C GLY A 561 49.62 -7.96 -8.28
N ILE A 562 49.62 -6.74 -7.74
CA ILE A 562 48.45 -6.09 -7.12
C ILE A 562 47.41 -5.74 -8.18
N VAL A 563 47.85 -5.35 -9.38
CA VAL A 563 46.97 -5.12 -10.53
C VAL A 563 47.36 -5.98 -11.72
N THR A 564 46.39 -6.73 -12.26
CA THR A 564 46.58 -7.65 -13.39
C THR A 564 45.87 -7.22 -14.68
N GLY A 565 45.27 -6.02 -14.70
CA GLY A 565 44.46 -5.53 -15.83
C GLY A 565 43.01 -6.04 -15.85
N VAL A 566 42.31 -5.83 -16.96
CA VAL A 566 40.89 -6.20 -17.18
C VAL A 566 40.71 -7.35 -18.18
N GLY A 567 41.82 -7.98 -18.61
CA GLY A 567 41.84 -9.05 -19.62
C GLY A 567 42.38 -8.57 -20.98
N GLY A 568 42.86 -9.51 -21.80
CA GLY A 568 43.41 -9.20 -23.13
C GLY A 568 44.58 -8.21 -23.10
N ASN A 569 45.48 -8.32 -22.11
CA ASN A 569 46.60 -7.40 -21.84
C ASN A 569 46.21 -5.90 -21.77
N ARG A 570 44.98 -5.58 -21.33
CA ARG A 570 44.49 -4.20 -21.15
C ARG A 570 44.46 -3.78 -19.69
N PHE A 571 44.81 -2.53 -19.40
CA PHE A 571 44.71 -1.92 -18.07
C PHE A 571 43.39 -1.18 -17.84
N ASP A 572 42.89 -0.48 -18.87
CA ASP A 572 41.75 0.44 -18.83
C ASP A 572 41.92 1.58 -17.79
N PRO A 573 42.84 2.55 -18.02
CA PRO A 573 43.28 3.51 -17.01
C PRO A 573 42.17 4.41 -16.45
N LEU A 574 41.26 4.85 -17.32
CA LEU A 574 40.11 5.70 -16.96
C LEU A 574 38.86 4.89 -16.61
N GLY A 575 38.95 3.56 -16.67
CA GLY A 575 37.88 2.64 -16.31
C GLY A 575 37.45 2.81 -14.85
N THR A 576 36.19 2.46 -14.56
CA THR A 576 35.64 2.58 -13.21
C THR A 576 36.17 1.47 -12.30
N SER A 577 36.70 1.84 -11.13
CA SER A 577 37.03 0.87 -10.09
C SER A 577 35.77 0.46 -9.32
N GLN A 578 35.32 -0.78 -9.48
CA GLN A 578 34.23 -1.34 -8.66
C GLN A 578 34.70 -1.51 -7.20
N ARG A 579 33.84 -1.28 -6.20
CA ARG A 579 34.17 -1.45 -4.77
C ARG A 579 34.72 -2.84 -4.46
N GLY A 580 34.14 -3.90 -5.03
CA GLY A 580 34.63 -5.26 -4.87
C GLY A 580 36.03 -5.48 -5.46
N ALA A 581 36.32 -4.84 -6.60
CA ALA A 581 37.68 -4.84 -7.18
C ALA A 581 38.66 -4.05 -6.31
N ALA A 582 38.23 -2.92 -5.76
CA ALA A 582 39.02 -2.11 -4.84
C ALA A 582 39.34 -2.88 -3.54
N CYS A 583 38.42 -3.70 -3.03
CA CYS A 583 38.68 -4.61 -1.90
C CYS A 583 39.81 -5.58 -2.21
N ARG A 584 39.77 -6.22 -3.39
CA ARG A 584 40.84 -7.12 -3.84
C ARG A 584 42.19 -6.40 -3.89
N VAL A 585 42.24 -5.21 -4.49
CA VAL A 585 43.48 -4.42 -4.59
C VAL A 585 44.01 -4.06 -3.19
N ALA A 586 43.14 -3.55 -2.31
CA ALA A 586 43.52 -3.17 -0.95
C ALA A 586 43.99 -4.35 -0.11
N VAL A 587 43.31 -5.50 -0.20
CA VAL A 587 43.68 -6.74 0.50
C VAL A 587 45.00 -7.30 0.00
N LEU A 588 45.22 -7.37 -1.32
CA LEU A 588 46.49 -7.82 -1.88
C LEU A 588 47.65 -6.91 -1.44
N PHE A 589 47.43 -5.59 -1.45
CA PHE A 589 48.42 -4.63 -0.97
C PHE A 589 48.70 -4.83 0.52
N HIS A 590 47.65 -4.91 1.34
CA HIS A 590 47.76 -5.13 2.78
C HIS A 590 48.54 -6.41 3.10
N ASN A 591 48.16 -7.55 2.52
CA ASN A 591 48.81 -8.84 2.79
C ASN A 591 50.27 -8.87 2.34
N MET A 592 50.63 -8.09 1.31
CA MET A 592 52.00 -8.02 0.83
C MET A 592 52.93 -7.23 1.74
N PHE A 593 52.42 -6.16 2.37
CA PHE A 593 53.27 -5.17 3.05
C PHE A 593 53.01 -5.01 4.54
N LEU A 594 51.87 -5.46 5.04
CA LEU A 594 51.38 -5.20 6.40
C LEU A 594 51.04 -6.48 7.19
N GLU A 595 50.82 -7.62 6.52
CA GLU A 595 50.84 -8.92 7.21
C GLU A 595 52.30 -9.29 7.53
N THR A 596 52.58 -9.55 8.81
CA THR A 596 53.89 -9.99 9.32
C THR A 596 53.88 -11.46 9.70
#